data_AF-A0A7C4XKW6-F1
#
_entry.id   AF-A0A7C4XKW6-F1
#
_cell.length_a   1.000
_cell.length_b   1.000
_cell.length_c   1.000
_cell.angle_alpha   90.00
_cell.angle_beta   90.00
_cell.angle_gamma   90.00
#
_symmetry.space_group_name_H-M   'P 1'
#
loop_
_entity.id
_entity.type
_entity.pdbx_description
1 polymer ?
#
loop_
_entity_poly.entity_id
_entity_poly.type
_entity_poly.pdbx_seq_one_letter_code
_entity_poly.pdbx_strand_id
1 'polypeptide(L)'
;MKFIKYSLLIIMVVSLVFIGCGKTKKAKWTILAYMDGNNNLDISLNGNSYCIADAQEMEKIGSTDDVQIMVMIGSLKTGGNCKYYYIEKFENEMPDSISSKVIENLGTKDMSDKTTLQNFIRAGMENYPAEHYMLIIDDHGGGWRGSCSDEQNGAGDLMTMPDMRLALDTIHFDVIVFHACLMSMVEVAYELKDNADYMIASQFTMPMQSILGSEQWLAYLTANPNTTPLEISKKIVEAVYATANNKQKQAHMAVTDLTKMTALASKISNLGNMLVTETGDNWNEVLDAFNSTHYTQWDDPAFCDLREFCKKVLQEPNLQNINLIKNAAQEVIDGINEAVPMTMTNVSGLTRGGLNIHFPHNTELFDSTKYVACQFRSTNWHAFLSKFISSTGGGGGTGTLVVNSTPTGATVWLNGSNTNYTTNVTFTNVNPGNYEVKLTLTGYYDWIDTVVVVAGQTTTVNATLQQQGGQTLTVSGVVTWPGHSLSNYCIAFLDTSHTNTIWPVGIVSVNPATGIYTIIYSLSAPLEAYVEAFDDVNNNGYIDSGEGLGYWDANGNGQWDDMLTFQPGQTVNNADIVLFTVTELKKKLILK
;
A
#
# COMPACT_ATOMS: atom_id res chain seq x y z
N MET A 1 -73.39 -58.92 37.89
CA MET A 1 -72.35 -59.94 38.08
C MET A 1 -71.49 -59.99 36.82
N LYS A 2 -70.24 -59.54 36.91
CA LYS A 2 -69.04 -59.98 36.15
C LYS A 2 -68.88 -59.75 34.62
N PHE A 3 -67.76 -59.07 34.32
CA PHE A 3 -66.79 -59.20 33.19
C PHE A 3 -66.91 -58.39 31.89
N ILE A 4 -66.19 -57.24 31.87
CA ILE A 4 -65.04 -56.83 31.00
C ILE A 4 -64.86 -57.51 29.63
N LYS A 5 -64.66 -56.71 28.55
CA LYS A 5 -63.48 -56.73 27.64
C LYS A 5 -63.50 -55.63 26.53
N TYR A 6 -62.49 -54.76 26.55
CA TYR A 6 -61.74 -53.97 25.52
C TYR A 6 -62.49 -53.25 24.37
N SER A 7 -62.42 -51.92 24.20
CA SER A 7 -61.31 -50.96 23.96
C SER A 7 -60.94 -50.77 22.47
N LEU A 8 -61.27 -49.60 21.91
CA LEU A 8 -60.44 -48.85 20.95
C LEU A 8 -61.01 -47.42 20.81
N LEU A 9 -60.50 -46.50 21.63
CA LEU A 9 -60.68 -45.06 21.44
C LEU A 9 -59.28 -44.50 21.11
N ILE A 10 -59.11 -44.01 19.89
CA ILE A 10 -57.91 -43.31 19.45
C ILE A 10 -57.91 -41.94 20.14
N ILE A 11 -57.12 -41.80 21.19
CA ILE A 11 -56.79 -40.50 21.79
C ILE A 11 -55.58 -39.97 21.03
N MET A 12 -55.82 -38.95 20.20
CA MET A 12 -54.78 -38.10 19.64
C MET A 12 -54.22 -37.26 20.78
N VAL A 13 -53.07 -37.66 21.34
CA VAL A 13 -52.33 -36.87 22.32
C VAL A 13 -51.70 -35.70 21.58
N VAL A 14 -52.35 -34.55 21.64
CA VAL A 14 -51.71 -33.26 21.39
C VAL A 14 -50.81 -33.00 22.61
N SER A 15 -49.53 -33.30 22.47
CA SER A 15 -48.51 -32.91 23.43
C SER A 15 -48.33 -31.39 23.36
N LEU A 16 -49.08 -30.67 24.19
CA LEU A 16 -48.77 -29.29 24.59
C LEU A 16 -47.43 -29.29 25.32
N VAL A 17 -46.34 -29.07 24.59
CA VAL A 17 -45.05 -28.72 25.18
C VAL A 17 -45.12 -27.24 25.57
N PHE A 18 -45.46 -26.97 26.83
CA PHE A 18 -45.21 -25.68 27.43
C PHE A 18 -43.70 -25.51 27.65
N ILE A 19 -43.08 -24.72 26.76
CA ILE A 19 -42.04 -23.71 27.00
C ILE A 19 -41.26 -23.88 28.33
N GLY A 20 -40.08 -24.49 28.23
CA GLY A 20 -38.93 -24.00 28.97
C GLY A 20 -38.29 -22.89 28.15
N CYS A 21 -38.68 -21.63 28.36
CA CYS A 21 -37.97 -20.47 27.85
C CYS A 21 -36.67 -20.33 28.67
N GLY A 22 -35.74 -21.27 28.47
CA GLY A 22 -34.36 -21.02 28.86
C GLY A 22 -33.89 -19.89 27.97
N LYS A 23 -33.62 -18.71 28.55
CA LYS A 23 -32.83 -17.69 27.85
C LYS A 23 -31.57 -18.43 27.39
N THR A 24 -31.40 -18.59 26.07
CA THR A 24 -30.12 -19.05 25.53
C THR A 24 -29.06 -18.13 26.12
N LYS A 25 -28.09 -18.72 26.84
CA LYS A 25 -27.00 -17.96 27.44
C LYS A 25 -26.31 -17.24 26.29
N LYS A 26 -26.37 -15.90 26.29
CA LYS A 26 -25.65 -15.09 25.31
C LYS A 26 -24.15 -15.29 25.52
N ALA A 27 -23.41 -15.40 24.42
CA ALA A 27 -21.95 -15.30 24.47
C ALA A 27 -21.54 -13.90 24.93
N LYS A 28 -20.28 -13.73 25.36
CA LYS A 28 -19.74 -12.40 25.62
C LYS A 28 -19.49 -11.65 24.32
N TRP A 29 -18.90 -12.32 23.34
CA TRP A 29 -18.58 -11.74 22.05
C TRP A 29 -19.12 -12.58 20.91
N THR A 30 -19.60 -11.91 19.85
CA THR A 30 -19.75 -12.50 18.52
C THR A 30 -18.95 -11.67 17.53
N ILE A 31 -18.07 -12.34 16.80
CA ILE A 31 -17.25 -11.77 15.74
C ILE A 31 -17.84 -12.22 14.42
N LEU A 32 -18.16 -11.25 13.56
CA LEU A 32 -18.64 -11.45 12.21
C LEU A 32 -17.55 -10.96 11.26
N ALA A 33 -16.82 -11.87 10.60
CA ALA A 33 -15.82 -11.49 9.61
C ALA A 33 -16.36 -11.67 8.19
N TYR A 34 -16.41 -10.57 7.44
CA TYR A 34 -16.85 -10.51 6.06
C TYR A 34 -15.61 -10.30 5.18
N MET A 35 -15.13 -11.39 4.59
CA MET A 35 -13.85 -11.44 3.90
C MET A 35 -14.10 -11.66 2.41
N ASP A 36 -13.91 -10.60 1.61
CA ASP A 36 -14.15 -10.60 0.17
C ASP A 36 -12.83 -10.79 -0.58
N GLY A 37 -12.54 -12.03 -0.95
CA GLY A 37 -11.42 -12.40 -1.80
C GLY A 37 -11.81 -12.58 -3.28
N ASN A 38 -12.92 -12.02 -3.75
CA ASN A 38 -13.37 -12.18 -5.13
C ASN A 38 -12.73 -11.15 -6.09
N ASN A 39 -11.46 -10.84 -5.89
CA ASN A 39 -10.71 -9.83 -6.65
C ASN A 39 -9.19 -10.07 -6.60
N ASN A 40 -8.45 -9.15 -7.19
CA ASN A 40 -6.99 -9.20 -7.30
C ASN A 40 -6.19 -9.19 -5.97
N LEU A 41 -6.79 -8.98 -4.79
CA LEU A 41 -6.10 -9.07 -3.50
C LEU A 41 -5.97 -10.50 -2.97
N ASP A 42 -6.77 -11.45 -3.48
CA ASP A 42 -6.86 -12.77 -2.88
C ASP A 42 -5.61 -13.62 -3.14
N ILE A 43 -5.13 -13.66 -4.38
CA ILE A 43 -4.11 -14.64 -4.78
C ILE A 43 -2.68 -14.10 -4.58
N SER A 44 -1.95 -14.77 -3.68
CA SER A 44 -0.52 -14.56 -3.45
C SER A 44 0.35 -14.96 -4.66
N LEU A 45 1.61 -14.51 -4.66
CA LEU A 45 2.61 -14.91 -5.66
C LEU A 45 2.85 -16.44 -5.74
N ASN A 46 2.61 -17.15 -4.63
CA ASN A 46 2.73 -18.61 -4.58
C ASN A 46 1.41 -19.32 -4.88
N GLY A 47 0.39 -18.57 -5.29
CA GLY A 47 -0.90 -19.09 -5.72
C GLY A 47 -1.89 -19.37 -4.60
N ASN A 48 -1.57 -19.12 -3.33
CA ASN A 48 -2.48 -19.30 -2.18
C ASN A 48 -3.37 -18.07 -1.96
N SER A 49 -4.56 -18.26 -1.38
CA SER A 49 -5.49 -17.21 -0.97
C SER A 49 -5.06 -16.55 0.34
N TYR A 50 -4.95 -15.22 0.36
CA TYR A 50 -4.73 -14.44 1.57
C TYR A 50 -5.97 -14.36 2.45
N CYS A 51 -7.15 -14.24 1.83
CA CYS A 51 -8.44 -14.22 2.53
C CYS A 51 -8.67 -15.52 3.33
N ILE A 52 -8.43 -16.68 2.71
CA ILE A 52 -8.49 -17.97 3.39
C ILE A 52 -7.40 -18.06 4.47
N ALA A 53 -6.19 -17.54 4.23
CA ALA A 53 -5.14 -17.55 5.24
C ALA A 53 -5.51 -16.74 6.50
N ASP A 54 -6.17 -15.58 6.38
CA ASP A 54 -6.66 -14.82 7.53
C ASP A 54 -7.76 -15.57 8.31
N ALA A 55 -8.61 -16.33 7.62
CA ALA A 55 -9.58 -17.23 8.26
C ALA A 55 -8.90 -18.39 9.00
N GLN A 56 -7.86 -18.97 8.40
CA GLN A 56 -7.05 -20.02 9.03
C GLN A 56 -6.32 -19.51 10.28
N GLU A 57 -5.90 -18.24 10.32
CA GLU A 57 -5.39 -17.64 11.56
C GLU A 57 -6.45 -17.62 12.68
N MET A 58 -7.73 -17.43 12.34
CA MET A 58 -8.83 -17.54 13.31
C MET A 58 -9.06 -18.99 13.77
N GLU A 59 -8.95 -19.97 12.87
CA GLU A 59 -9.08 -21.40 13.18
C GLU A 59 -8.04 -21.89 14.20
N LYS A 60 -6.85 -21.29 14.27
CA LYS A 60 -5.86 -21.67 15.28
C LYS A 60 -6.36 -21.48 16.73
N ILE A 61 -7.31 -20.58 16.94
CA ILE A 61 -7.91 -20.31 18.25
C ILE A 61 -9.32 -20.91 18.33
N GLY A 62 -10.16 -20.65 17.32
CA GLY A 62 -11.54 -21.14 17.24
C GLY A 62 -12.53 -20.44 18.16
N SER A 63 -13.82 -20.72 17.94
CA SER A 63 -14.91 -20.28 18.82
C SER A 63 -14.93 -21.03 20.15
N THR A 64 -15.50 -20.39 21.18
CA THR A 64 -15.74 -20.91 22.53
C THR A 64 -17.17 -20.59 22.98
N ASP A 65 -17.60 -21.10 24.14
CA ASP A 65 -18.93 -20.77 24.69
C ASP A 65 -19.15 -19.26 24.91
N ASP A 66 -18.09 -18.51 25.23
CA ASP A 66 -18.17 -17.07 25.51
C ASP A 66 -17.73 -16.19 24.31
N VAL A 67 -17.09 -16.74 23.29
CA VAL A 67 -16.64 -16.00 22.09
C VAL A 67 -16.99 -16.81 20.83
N GLN A 68 -17.97 -16.33 20.07
CA GLN A 68 -18.47 -16.98 18.86
C GLN A 68 -17.89 -16.28 17.62
N ILE A 69 -17.50 -17.03 16.59
CA ILE A 69 -16.90 -16.47 15.38
C ILE A 69 -17.64 -17.05 14.16
N MET A 70 -18.24 -16.18 13.37
CA MET A 70 -18.84 -16.50 12.08
C MET A 70 -18.11 -15.74 10.98
N VAL A 71 -17.75 -16.45 9.91
CA VAL A 71 -17.00 -15.89 8.79
C VAL A 71 -17.76 -16.13 7.49
N MET A 72 -17.91 -15.09 6.68
CA MET A 72 -18.27 -15.22 5.27
C MET A 72 -17.02 -15.03 4.43
N ILE A 73 -16.72 -16.01 3.56
CA ILE A 73 -15.61 -15.94 2.61
C ILE A 73 -16.11 -16.17 1.20
N GLY A 74 -15.75 -15.26 0.31
CA GLY A 74 -15.63 -15.48 -1.13
C GLY A 74 -14.15 -15.49 -1.50
N SER A 75 -13.74 -16.38 -2.41
CA SER A 75 -12.33 -16.45 -2.86
C SER A 75 -12.24 -16.93 -4.30
N LEU A 76 -11.30 -16.37 -5.06
CA LEU A 76 -10.95 -16.81 -6.41
C LEU A 76 -10.53 -18.30 -6.44
N LYS A 77 -9.96 -18.83 -5.35
CA LYS A 77 -9.60 -20.26 -5.22
C LYS A 77 -10.80 -21.19 -5.28
N THR A 78 -11.96 -20.69 -4.88
CA THR A 78 -13.22 -21.45 -4.85
C THR A 78 -14.12 -21.12 -6.05
N GLY A 79 -13.60 -20.35 -7.01
CA GLY A 79 -14.38 -19.84 -8.15
C GLY A 79 -15.42 -18.80 -7.75
N GLY A 80 -15.16 -18.05 -6.69
CA GLY A 80 -16.07 -17.02 -6.16
C GLY A 80 -17.26 -17.55 -5.37
N ASN A 81 -17.25 -18.82 -4.96
CA ASN A 81 -18.33 -19.36 -4.15
C ASN A 81 -18.24 -18.81 -2.71
N CYS A 82 -19.32 -18.16 -2.28
CA CYS A 82 -19.45 -17.56 -0.98
C CYS A 82 -20.07 -18.54 0.02
N LYS A 83 -19.44 -18.69 1.19
CA LYS A 83 -19.92 -19.60 2.24
C LYS A 83 -19.87 -18.94 3.60
N TYR A 84 -20.80 -19.34 4.46
CA TYR A 84 -20.77 -19.07 5.88
C TYR A 84 -20.09 -20.21 6.62
N TYR A 85 -19.14 -19.87 7.48
CA TYR A 85 -18.41 -20.78 8.34
C TYR A 85 -18.63 -20.40 9.80
N TYR A 86 -18.81 -21.42 10.64
CA TYR A 86 -18.67 -21.30 12.09
C TYR A 86 -17.25 -21.75 12.44
N ILE A 87 -16.42 -20.82 12.90
CA ILE A 87 -14.99 -21.09 13.07
C ILE A 87 -14.75 -21.96 14.30
N GLU A 88 -14.20 -23.14 14.08
CA GLU A 88 -13.80 -24.09 15.11
C GLU A 88 -12.28 -24.18 15.18
N LYS A 89 -11.76 -24.75 16.27
CA LYS A 89 -10.31 -24.82 16.47
C LYS A 89 -9.69 -25.91 15.59
N PHE A 90 -8.81 -25.52 14.68
CA PHE A 90 -7.96 -26.42 13.90
C PHE A 90 -6.51 -25.93 13.89
N GLU A 91 -5.58 -26.86 14.12
CA GLU A 91 -4.15 -26.60 14.09
C GLU A 91 -3.53 -27.34 12.91
N ASN A 92 -2.61 -26.69 12.19
CA ASN A 92 -1.87 -27.26 11.04
C ASN A 92 -2.71 -27.57 9.80
N GLU A 93 -3.64 -26.66 9.48
CA GLU A 93 -4.37 -26.65 8.21
C GLU A 93 -3.43 -26.66 6.99
N MET A 94 -3.83 -27.37 5.94
CA MET A 94 -3.20 -27.21 4.62
C MET A 94 -3.55 -25.84 4.04
N PRO A 95 -2.67 -25.19 3.25
CA PRO A 95 -3.01 -23.94 2.59
C PRO A 95 -4.31 -24.04 1.77
N ASP A 96 -5.10 -22.97 1.78
CA ASP A 96 -6.37 -22.84 1.06
C ASP A 96 -7.48 -23.80 1.50
N SER A 97 -7.36 -24.40 2.69
CA SER A 97 -8.39 -25.19 3.34
C SER A 97 -9.11 -24.37 4.40
N ILE A 98 -10.37 -24.72 4.69
CA ILE A 98 -11.08 -24.26 5.89
C ILE A 98 -11.82 -25.50 6.40
N SER A 99 -11.35 -26.08 7.51
CA SER A 99 -11.96 -27.29 8.08
C SER A 99 -13.18 -26.99 8.95
N SER A 100 -13.36 -25.72 9.34
CA SER A 100 -14.52 -25.24 10.09
C SER A 100 -15.85 -25.61 9.45
N LYS A 101 -16.85 -25.81 10.31
CA LYS A 101 -18.20 -26.17 9.89
C LYS A 101 -18.78 -25.13 8.93
N VAL A 102 -19.11 -25.57 7.72
CA VAL A 102 -19.93 -24.80 6.78
C VAL A 102 -21.36 -24.70 7.35
N ILE A 103 -21.80 -23.49 7.68
CA ILE A 103 -23.17 -23.19 8.08
C ILE A 103 -24.06 -23.21 6.84
N GLU A 104 -23.65 -22.52 5.78
CA GLU A 104 -24.41 -22.37 4.54
C GLU A 104 -23.47 -22.16 3.34
N ASN A 105 -23.84 -22.73 2.20
CA ASN A 105 -23.21 -22.47 0.91
C ASN A 105 -24.15 -21.61 0.08
N LEU A 106 -23.76 -20.35 -0.14
CA LEU A 106 -24.61 -19.34 -0.78
C LEU A 106 -24.50 -19.37 -2.31
N GLY A 107 -23.58 -20.17 -2.86
CA GLY A 107 -23.18 -20.09 -4.26
C GLY A 107 -22.43 -18.80 -4.54
N THR A 108 -22.57 -18.25 -5.74
CA THR A 108 -21.99 -16.95 -6.08
C THR A 108 -22.87 -15.82 -5.54
N LYS A 109 -22.24 -14.88 -4.84
CA LYS A 109 -22.86 -13.64 -4.33
C LYS A 109 -21.91 -12.50 -4.60
N ASP A 110 -22.48 -11.36 -5.01
CA ASP A 110 -21.76 -10.11 -5.06
C ASP A 110 -21.53 -9.64 -3.62
N MET A 111 -20.28 -9.67 -3.17
CA MET A 111 -19.90 -9.26 -1.83
C MET A 111 -19.78 -7.74 -1.67
N SER A 112 -19.83 -6.97 -2.77
CA SER A 112 -19.96 -5.51 -2.75
C SER A 112 -21.42 -5.02 -2.65
N ASP A 113 -22.41 -5.91 -2.76
CA ASP A 113 -23.83 -5.58 -2.55
C ASP A 113 -24.15 -5.46 -1.05
N LYS A 114 -24.66 -4.29 -0.63
CA LYS A 114 -25.11 -4.03 0.75
C LYS A 114 -26.08 -5.08 1.30
N THR A 115 -26.90 -5.69 0.45
CA THR A 115 -27.88 -6.71 0.82
C THR A 115 -27.17 -8.00 1.24
N THR A 116 -26.05 -8.34 0.60
CA THR A 116 -25.21 -9.48 0.97
C THR A 116 -24.64 -9.30 2.37
N LEU A 117 -24.03 -8.12 2.63
CA LEU A 117 -23.52 -7.78 3.96
C LEU A 117 -24.64 -7.75 5.02
N GLN A 118 -25.79 -7.13 4.71
CA GLN A 118 -26.93 -7.07 5.63
C GLN A 118 -27.45 -8.47 5.99
N ASN A 119 -27.54 -9.39 5.02
CA ASN A 119 -27.97 -10.76 5.26
C ASN A 119 -26.96 -11.53 6.12
N PHE A 120 -25.66 -11.36 5.88
CA PHE A 120 -24.62 -11.95 6.71
C PHE A 120 -24.70 -11.48 8.15
N ILE A 121 -24.82 -10.16 8.37
CA ILE A 121 -24.94 -9.59 9.71
C ILE A 121 -26.15 -10.16 10.45
N ARG A 122 -27.32 -10.18 9.80
CA ARG A 122 -28.56 -10.73 10.40
C ARG A 122 -28.39 -12.20 10.74
N ALA A 123 -27.87 -13.01 9.81
CA ALA A 123 -27.63 -14.43 10.06
C ALA A 123 -26.68 -14.64 11.25
N GLY A 124 -25.62 -13.86 11.37
CA GLY A 124 -24.69 -13.91 12.49
C GLY A 124 -25.35 -13.56 13.82
N MET A 125 -26.06 -12.44 13.89
CA MET A 125 -26.69 -11.99 15.14
C MET A 125 -27.86 -12.87 15.59
N GLU A 126 -28.61 -13.46 14.64
CA GLU A 126 -29.72 -14.37 14.93
C GLU A 126 -29.22 -15.74 15.45
N ASN A 127 -28.18 -16.30 14.82
CA ASN A 127 -27.65 -17.62 15.19
C ASN A 127 -26.70 -17.56 16.40
N TYR A 128 -26.01 -16.44 16.59
CA TYR A 128 -24.98 -16.25 17.62
C TYR A 128 -25.26 -14.97 18.44
N PRO A 129 -26.26 -15.00 19.34
CA PRO A 129 -26.56 -13.85 20.17
C PRO A 129 -25.49 -13.61 21.24
N ALA A 130 -24.99 -12.37 21.33
CA ALA A 130 -23.96 -11.96 22.28
C ALA A 130 -24.30 -10.67 23.03
N GLU A 131 -23.46 -10.36 24.04
CA GLU A 131 -23.42 -9.07 24.72
C GLU A 131 -22.72 -8.00 23.88
N HIS A 132 -21.60 -8.36 23.23
CA HIS A 132 -20.82 -7.49 22.36
C HIS A 132 -20.68 -8.06 20.94
N TYR A 133 -20.63 -7.18 19.95
CA TYR A 133 -20.48 -7.54 18.54
C TYR A 133 -19.30 -6.82 17.89
N MET A 134 -18.51 -7.59 17.13
CA MET A 134 -17.43 -7.08 16.29
C MET A 134 -17.70 -7.43 14.84
N LEU A 135 -17.59 -6.46 13.94
CA LEU A 135 -17.62 -6.66 12.49
C LEU A 135 -16.22 -6.46 11.94
N ILE A 136 -15.71 -7.42 11.17
CA ILE A 136 -14.47 -7.30 10.42
C ILE A 136 -14.82 -7.25 8.94
N ILE A 137 -14.39 -6.21 8.25
CA ILE A 137 -14.45 -6.08 6.79
C ILE A 137 -13.02 -6.23 6.28
N ASP A 138 -12.79 -7.25 5.46
CA ASP A 138 -11.47 -7.60 4.92
C ASP A 138 -11.54 -7.65 3.39
N ASP A 139 -11.02 -6.60 2.75
CA ASP A 139 -10.89 -6.45 1.30
C ASP A 139 -10.16 -5.13 0.92
N HIS A 140 -10.33 -4.66 -0.32
CA HIS A 140 -10.08 -3.31 -0.78
C HIS A 140 -10.77 -2.25 0.09
N GLY A 141 -10.09 -1.11 0.18
CA GLY A 141 -10.65 0.11 0.76
C GLY A 141 -10.22 1.32 -0.06
N GLY A 142 -11.18 2.20 -0.31
CA GLY A 142 -11.03 3.45 -1.05
C GLY A 142 -11.32 4.68 -0.20
N GLY A 143 -11.30 4.52 1.13
CA GLY A 143 -11.68 5.56 2.09
C GLY A 143 -13.17 5.90 1.99
N TRP A 144 -13.49 7.19 1.90
CA TRP A 144 -14.88 7.66 1.78
C TRP A 144 -15.63 7.07 0.59
N ARG A 145 -14.91 6.61 -0.44
CA ARG A 145 -15.49 6.03 -1.66
C ARG A 145 -16.15 4.67 -1.39
N GLY A 146 -15.66 3.91 -0.42
CA GLY A 146 -16.18 2.58 -0.09
C GLY A 146 -15.11 1.55 0.26
N SER A 147 -15.57 0.32 0.49
CA SER A 147 -14.77 -0.89 0.72
C SER A 147 -15.49 -2.08 0.10
N CYS A 148 -14.86 -3.26 0.00
CA CYS A 148 -15.38 -4.45 -0.69
C CYS A 148 -15.59 -4.24 -2.20
N SER A 149 -14.79 -4.91 -3.02
CA SER A 149 -14.84 -4.92 -4.48
C SER A 149 -14.90 -6.36 -4.97
N ASP A 150 -16.06 -6.78 -5.46
CA ASP A 150 -16.24 -8.11 -6.01
C ASP A 150 -16.13 -8.05 -7.56
N GLU A 151 -14.97 -8.45 -8.09
CA GLU A 151 -14.69 -8.48 -9.54
C GLU A 151 -15.17 -9.78 -10.21
N GLN A 152 -15.40 -10.83 -9.42
CA GLN A 152 -15.74 -12.16 -9.91
C GLN A 152 -17.25 -12.38 -10.06
N ASN A 153 -18.03 -11.89 -9.10
CA ASN A 153 -19.50 -12.03 -9.03
C ASN A 153 -20.22 -10.67 -9.10
N GLY A 154 -19.53 -9.57 -8.78
CA GLY A 154 -20.04 -8.21 -8.84
C GLY A 154 -19.58 -7.45 -10.09
N ALA A 155 -19.79 -6.13 -10.07
CA ALA A 155 -19.35 -5.23 -11.14
C ALA A 155 -17.89 -4.76 -10.99
N GLY A 156 -17.22 -5.12 -9.89
CA GLY A 156 -15.88 -4.62 -9.53
C GLY A 156 -15.87 -3.20 -8.94
N ASP A 157 -17.03 -2.61 -8.66
CA ASP A 157 -17.13 -1.35 -7.93
C ASP A 157 -17.09 -1.60 -6.41
N LEU A 158 -16.64 -0.60 -5.65
CA LEU A 158 -16.65 -0.67 -4.19
C LEU A 158 -18.08 -0.56 -3.63
N MET A 159 -18.38 -1.30 -2.55
CA MET A 159 -19.53 -1.00 -1.70
C MET A 159 -19.36 0.39 -1.11
N THR A 160 -20.21 1.33 -1.54
CA THR A 160 -20.08 2.72 -1.12
C THR A 160 -20.29 2.86 0.38
N MET A 161 -19.64 3.84 1.02
CA MET A 161 -19.85 4.09 2.45
C MET A 161 -21.32 4.36 2.83
N PRO A 162 -22.11 5.12 2.03
CA PRO A 162 -23.55 5.22 2.25
C PRO A 162 -24.28 3.88 2.17
N ASP A 163 -23.92 3.00 1.23
CA ASP A 163 -24.52 1.67 1.11
C ASP A 163 -24.14 0.76 2.30
N MET A 164 -22.89 0.85 2.78
CA MET A 164 -22.45 0.14 3.98
C MET A 164 -23.23 0.60 5.21
N ARG A 165 -23.40 1.92 5.42
CA ARG A 165 -24.26 2.44 6.49
C ARG A 165 -25.69 1.89 6.39
N LEU A 166 -26.25 1.79 5.18
CA LEU A 166 -27.58 1.19 4.97
C LEU A 166 -27.60 -0.33 5.21
N ALA A 167 -26.50 -1.04 4.96
CA ALA A 167 -26.37 -2.46 5.29
C ALA A 167 -26.45 -2.69 6.81
N LEU A 168 -25.80 -1.81 7.58
CA LEU A 168 -25.79 -1.82 9.03
C LEU A 168 -27.12 -1.31 9.62
N ASP A 169 -27.85 -0.41 8.95
CA ASP A 169 -29.19 0.06 9.35
C ASP A 169 -29.23 0.51 10.83
N THR A 170 -30.15 -0.01 11.66
CA THR A 170 -30.26 0.30 13.10
C THR A 170 -29.36 -0.60 13.97
N ILE A 171 -28.44 -1.35 13.37
CA ILE A 171 -27.56 -2.28 14.08
C ILE A 171 -26.37 -1.51 14.62
N HIS A 172 -26.05 -1.78 15.89
CA HIS A 172 -24.89 -1.23 16.59
C HIS A 172 -23.86 -2.33 16.85
N PHE A 173 -22.59 -2.03 16.54
CA PHE A 173 -21.44 -2.86 16.84
C PHE A 173 -20.56 -2.17 17.89
N ASP A 174 -19.96 -2.93 18.78
CA ASP A 174 -18.97 -2.37 19.69
C ASP A 174 -17.68 -2.00 18.94
N VAL A 175 -17.32 -2.79 17.93
CA VAL A 175 -16.10 -2.59 17.13
C VAL A 175 -16.35 -2.92 15.66
N ILE A 176 -15.95 -2.01 14.77
CA ILE A 176 -15.80 -2.29 13.34
C ILE A 176 -14.31 -2.25 12.99
N VAL A 177 -13.81 -3.29 12.34
CA VAL A 177 -12.43 -3.40 11.87
C VAL A 177 -12.44 -3.38 10.35
N PHE A 178 -11.77 -2.40 9.77
CA PHE A 178 -11.42 -2.40 8.36
C PHE A 178 -10.00 -2.94 8.23
N HIS A 179 -9.88 -4.21 7.87
CA HIS A 179 -8.64 -4.77 7.35
C HIS A 179 -8.56 -4.44 5.84
N ALA A 180 -8.53 -3.13 5.56
CA ALA A 180 -8.67 -2.58 4.23
C ALA A 180 -7.90 -1.26 4.11
N CYS A 181 -7.40 -0.98 2.90
CA CYS A 181 -6.63 0.22 2.58
C CYS A 181 -7.41 1.51 2.89
N LEU A 182 -6.73 2.55 3.38
CA LEU A 182 -7.23 3.92 3.38
C LEU A 182 -8.52 4.19 4.19
N MET A 183 -9.02 3.24 4.97
CA MET A 183 -10.32 3.37 5.66
C MET A 183 -10.29 4.27 6.91
N SER A 184 -9.11 4.64 7.40
CA SER A 184 -8.98 5.53 8.57
C SER A 184 -9.16 6.99 8.15
N MET A 185 -10.39 7.33 7.80
CA MET A 185 -10.80 8.66 7.38
C MET A 185 -11.90 9.23 8.27
N VAL A 186 -11.90 10.56 8.41
CA VAL A 186 -12.96 11.29 9.10
C VAL A 186 -14.32 11.02 8.46
N GLU A 187 -14.42 11.00 7.14
CA GLU A 187 -15.66 10.73 6.41
C GLU A 187 -16.22 9.35 6.73
N VAL A 188 -15.37 8.32 6.72
CA VAL A 188 -15.74 6.93 7.03
C VAL A 188 -16.22 6.83 8.48
N ALA A 189 -15.43 7.36 9.41
CA ALA A 189 -15.77 7.37 10.83
C ALA A 189 -17.08 8.13 11.12
N TYR A 190 -17.33 9.25 10.43
CA TYR A 190 -18.56 10.02 10.60
C TYR A 190 -19.78 9.34 9.99
N GLU A 191 -19.61 8.64 8.87
CA GLU A 191 -20.69 7.86 8.23
C GLU A 191 -21.18 6.76 9.17
N LEU A 192 -20.27 6.10 9.89
CA LEU A 192 -20.57 4.97 10.78
C LEU A 192 -20.74 5.33 12.26
N LYS A 193 -20.71 6.61 12.62
CA LYS A 193 -20.71 7.06 14.03
C LYS A 193 -21.90 6.60 14.86
N ASP A 194 -23.02 6.30 14.20
CA ASP A 194 -24.27 5.85 14.84
C ASP A 194 -24.42 4.32 14.82
N ASN A 195 -23.48 3.61 14.19
CA ASN A 195 -23.49 2.16 14.00
C ASN A 195 -22.38 1.44 14.78
N ALA A 196 -21.40 2.16 15.34
CA ALA A 196 -20.39 1.56 16.18
C ALA A 196 -19.78 2.48 17.24
N ASP A 197 -19.18 1.89 18.28
CA ASP A 197 -18.42 2.64 19.30
C ASP A 197 -16.97 2.89 18.86
N TYR A 198 -16.30 1.89 18.28
CA TYR A 198 -14.91 2.00 17.81
C TYR A 198 -14.74 1.53 16.37
N MET A 199 -13.91 2.25 15.62
CA MET A 199 -13.42 1.87 14.30
C MET A 199 -11.91 1.60 14.35
N ILE A 200 -11.47 0.52 13.73
CA ILE A 200 -10.05 0.21 13.55
C ILE A 200 -9.74 0.22 12.05
N ALA A 201 -8.80 1.04 11.61
CA ALA A 201 -8.53 1.19 10.18
C ALA A 201 -7.11 1.73 9.90
N SER A 202 -6.68 1.64 8.63
CA SER A 202 -5.40 2.18 8.14
C SER A 202 -5.58 3.52 7.42
N GLN A 203 -4.65 4.46 7.62
CA GLN A 203 -4.60 5.72 6.86
C GLN A 203 -4.02 5.53 5.45
N PHE A 204 -3.28 4.45 5.18
CA PHE A 204 -2.60 4.25 3.90
C PHE A 204 -2.86 2.85 3.32
N THR A 205 -2.26 2.54 2.17
CA THR A 205 -2.37 1.21 1.54
C THR A 205 -1.77 0.10 2.41
N MET A 206 -2.53 -0.95 2.67
CA MET A 206 -2.07 -2.12 3.40
C MET A 206 -1.32 -3.10 2.48
N PRO A 207 -0.38 -3.90 3.01
CA PRO A 207 0.27 -4.93 2.21
C PRO A 207 -0.73 -6.01 1.85
N MET A 208 -0.68 -6.49 0.60
CA MET A 208 -1.48 -7.62 0.12
C MET A 208 -0.96 -8.94 0.72
N GLN A 209 -1.20 -9.16 2.00
CA GLN A 209 -0.84 -10.34 2.78
C GLN A 209 -1.73 -10.47 4.02
N SER A 210 -1.90 -11.70 4.49
CA SER A 210 -2.50 -11.95 5.81
C SER A 210 -1.65 -11.32 6.92
N ILE A 211 -2.15 -10.22 7.49
CA ILE A 211 -1.52 -9.50 8.60
C ILE A 211 -2.53 -9.13 9.70
N LEU A 212 -3.76 -9.65 9.64
CA LEU A 212 -4.80 -9.37 10.63
C LEU A 212 -4.38 -9.80 12.04
N GLY A 213 -3.48 -10.78 12.15
CA GLY A 213 -2.87 -11.20 13.41
C GLY A 213 -3.89 -11.86 14.34
N SER A 214 -4.91 -12.50 13.76
CA SER A 214 -6.08 -13.06 14.45
C SER A 214 -5.69 -14.01 15.57
N GLU A 215 -4.65 -14.80 15.36
CA GLU A 215 -4.14 -15.73 16.37
C GLU A 215 -3.81 -15.03 17.71
N GLN A 216 -3.19 -13.84 17.67
CA GLN A 216 -2.73 -13.15 18.87
C GLN A 216 -3.89 -12.50 19.65
N TRP A 217 -4.72 -11.70 18.96
CA TRP A 217 -5.78 -10.96 19.63
C TRP A 217 -7.00 -11.84 19.97
N LEU A 218 -7.29 -12.90 19.20
CA LEU A 218 -8.31 -13.90 19.57
C LEU A 218 -7.88 -14.73 20.77
N ALA A 219 -6.61 -15.12 20.87
CA ALA A 219 -6.09 -15.79 22.07
C ALA A 219 -6.29 -14.92 23.32
N TYR A 220 -6.03 -13.61 23.21
CA TYR A 220 -6.32 -12.67 24.29
C TYR A 220 -7.83 -12.59 24.61
N LEU A 221 -8.69 -12.45 23.59
CA LEU A 221 -10.13 -12.29 23.78
C LEU A 221 -10.79 -13.52 24.40
N THR A 222 -10.46 -14.71 23.91
CA THR A 222 -10.99 -15.98 24.44
C THR A 222 -10.54 -16.24 25.88
N ALA A 223 -9.33 -15.80 26.26
CA ALA A 223 -8.86 -15.85 27.64
C ALA A 223 -9.47 -14.74 28.53
N ASN A 224 -9.93 -13.64 27.95
CA ASN A 224 -10.44 -12.46 28.65
C ASN A 224 -11.79 -11.98 28.05
N PRO A 225 -12.84 -12.82 28.06
CA PRO A 225 -14.08 -12.52 27.33
C PRO A 225 -14.86 -11.32 27.90
N ASN A 226 -14.53 -10.87 29.11
CA ASN A 226 -15.10 -9.66 29.72
C ASN A 226 -14.29 -8.39 29.42
N THR A 227 -13.32 -8.44 28.50
CA THR A 227 -12.55 -7.25 28.10
C THR A 227 -13.45 -6.20 27.48
N THR A 228 -13.09 -4.93 27.63
CA THR A 228 -13.86 -3.81 27.06
C THR A 228 -13.62 -3.68 25.56
N PRO A 229 -14.57 -3.13 24.80
CA PRO A 229 -14.39 -2.85 23.36
C PRO A 229 -13.09 -2.08 23.04
N LEU A 230 -12.79 -1.01 23.79
CA LEU A 230 -11.55 -0.24 23.57
C LEU A 230 -10.29 -1.07 23.75
N GLU A 231 -10.24 -1.93 24.77
CA GLU A 231 -9.06 -2.74 25.06
C GLU A 231 -8.84 -3.78 23.97
N ILE A 232 -9.88 -4.48 23.52
CA ILE A 232 -9.73 -5.42 22.40
C ILE A 232 -9.36 -4.69 21.10
N SER A 233 -9.87 -3.48 20.86
CA SER A 233 -9.44 -2.68 19.70
C SER A 233 -7.95 -2.36 19.71
N LYS A 234 -7.38 -2.02 20.88
CA LYS A 234 -5.93 -1.80 21.00
C LYS A 234 -5.14 -3.08 20.75
N LYS A 235 -5.62 -4.23 21.23
CA LYS A 235 -4.99 -5.53 20.97
C LYS A 235 -4.96 -5.92 19.50
N ILE A 236 -6.00 -5.56 18.74
CA ILE A 236 -6.01 -5.76 17.30
C ILE A 236 -4.94 -4.90 16.62
N VAL A 237 -4.83 -3.61 16.96
CA VAL A 237 -3.77 -2.72 16.41
C VAL A 237 -2.37 -3.24 16.74
N GLU A 238 -2.14 -3.67 18.00
CA GLU A 238 -0.86 -4.25 18.43
C GLU A 238 -0.52 -5.52 17.63
N ALA A 239 -1.50 -6.41 17.42
CA ALA A 239 -1.33 -7.67 16.70
C ALA A 239 -1.04 -7.46 15.20
N VAL A 240 -1.74 -6.53 14.55
CA VAL A 240 -1.48 -6.17 13.14
C VAL A 240 -0.07 -5.60 13.01
N TYR A 241 0.32 -4.68 13.89
CA TYR A 241 1.66 -4.10 13.91
C TYR A 241 2.76 -5.16 14.11
N ALA A 242 2.58 -6.06 15.09
CA ALA A 242 3.52 -7.13 15.36
C ALA A 242 3.64 -8.11 14.18
N THR A 243 2.52 -8.50 13.59
CA THR A 243 2.47 -9.43 12.46
C THR A 243 3.13 -8.82 11.22
N ALA A 244 2.85 -7.54 10.92
CA ALA A 244 3.49 -6.82 9.84
C ALA A 244 5.01 -6.74 10.02
N ASN A 245 5.50 -6.42 11.23
CA ASN A 245 6.94 -6.42 11.52
C ASN A 245 7.58 -7.79 11.32
N ASN A 246 6.96 -8.86 11.82
CA ASN A 246 7.47 -10.22 11.67
C ASN A 246 7.56 -10.63 10.20
N LYS A 247 6.61 -10.17 9.37
CA LYS A 247 6.59 -10.39 7.92
C LYS A 247 7.41 -9.36 7.12
N GLN A 248 8.10 -8.43 7.80
CA GLN A 248 8.86 -7.35 7.19
C GLN A 248 8.03 -6.51 6.22
N LYS A 249 6.77 -6.25 6.59
CA LYS A 249 5.82 -5.42 5.84
C LYS A 249 5.56 -4.11 6.55
N GLN A 250 5.27 -3.09 5.75
CA GLN A 250 4.88 -1.78 6.24
C GLN A 250 3.38 -1.80 6.55
N ALA A 251 3.00 -1.27 7.70
CA ALA A 251 1.60 -1.18 8.13
C ALA A 251 1.36 0.07 8.97
N HIS A 252 0.11 0.51 8.97
CA HIS A 252 -0.45 1.47 9.89
C HIS A 252 -1.85 1.02 10.29
N MET A 253 -2.19 1.12 11.57
CA MET A 253 -3.55 0.95 12.06
C MET A 253 -3.81 1.92 13.21
N ALA A 254 -5.02 2.45 13.28
CA ALA A 254 -5.48 3.32 14.34
C ALA A 254 -6.83 2.88 14.89
N VAL A 255 -7.06 3.13 16.18
CA VAL A 255 -8.37 3.02 16.82
C VAL A 255 -8.97 4.43 16.84
N THR A 256 -10.22 4.56 16.40
CA THR A 256 -11.03 5.78 16.46
C THR A 256 -12.28 5.54 17.30
N ASP A 257 -12.52 6.40 18.29
CA ASP A 257 -13.75 6.47 19.08
C ASP A 257 -14.82 7.23 18.27
N LEU A 258 -15.78 6.46 17.77
CA LEU A 258 -16.82 6.98 16.89
C LEU A 258 -17.82 7.89 17.62
N THR A 259 -17.95 7.75 18.94
CA THR A 259 -18.80 8.62 19.77
C THR A 259 -18.34 10.08 19.77
N LYS A 260 -17.07 10.34 19.39
CA LYS A 260 -16.49 11.69 19.30
C LYS A 260 -16.69 12.35 17.95
N MET A 261 -17.12 11.63 16.93
CA MET A 261 -17.09 12.11 15.55
C MET A 261 -18.05 13.26 15.29
N THR A 262 -19.19 13.35 15.99
CA THR A 262 -20.09 14.51 15.91
C THR A 262 -19.43 15.80 16.39
N ALA A 263 -18.71 15.73 17.52
CA ALA A 263 -17.98 16.87 18.06
C ALA A 263 -16.79 17.25 17.15
N LEU A 264 -16.01 16.26 16.70
CA LEU A 264 -14.88 16.48 15.80
C LEU A 264 -15.33 17.10 14.47
N ALA A 265 -16.40 16.59 13.84
CA ALA A 265 -16.93 17.14 12.59
C ALA A 265 -17.36 18.60 12.73
N SER A 266 -17.91 19.00 13.89
CA SER A 266 -18.26 20.39 14.17
C SER A 266 -17.01 21.29 14.21
N LYS A 267 -15.92 20.83 14.82
CA LYS A 267 -14.64 21.52 14.85
C LYS A 267 -14.01 21.64 13.46
N ILE A 268 -14.08 20.57 12.65
CA ILE A 268 -13.61 20.57 11.25
C ILE A 268 -14.43 21.54 10.41
N SER A 269 -15.75 21.56 10.60
CA SER A 269 -16.63 22.53 9.94
C SER A 269 -16.25 23.97 10.30
N ASN A 270 -15.89 24.24 11.56
CA ASN A 270 -15.41 25.54 12.00
C ASN A 270 -14.06 25.90 11.34
N LEU A 271 -13.11 24.97 11.30
CA LEU A 271 -11.83 25.17 10.60
C LEU A 271 -12.04 25.52 9.13
N GLY A 272 -12.87 24.78 8.41
CA GLY A 272 -13.20 25.07 7.02
C GLY A 272 -13.78 26.48 6.85
N ASN A 273 -14.66 26.91 7.76
CA ASN A 273 -15.20 28.27 7.76
C ASN A 273 -14.12 29.34 7.97
N MET A 274 -13.25 29.16 8.97
CA MET A 274 -12.19 30.13 9.28
C MET A 274 -11.17 30.22 8.14
N LEU A 275 -10.80 29.09 7.52
CA LEU A 275 -9.94 29.10 6.34
C LEU A 275 -10.60 29.82 5.15
N VAL A 276 -11.91 29.65 4.93
CA VAL A 276 -12.61 30.37 3.84
C VAL A 276 -12.70 31.87 4.10
N THR A 277 -12.96 32.28 5.34
CA THR A 277 -13.30 33.67 5.68
C THR A 277 -12.10 34.53 6.03
N GLU A 278 -11.07 33.96 6.65
CA GLU A 278 -9.97 34.72 7.25
C GLU A 278 -8.65 34.63 6.47
N THR A 279 -8.48 33.64 5.59
CA THR A 279 -7.21 33.43 4.84
C THR A 279 -6.79 34.64 4.00
N GLY A 280 -7.76 35.41 3.47
CA GLY A 280 -7.47 36.54 2.59
C GLY A 280 -6.68 36.11 1.35
N ASP A 281 -5.55 36.76 1.10
CA ASP A 281 -4.65 36.47 -0.02
C ASP A 281 -3.63 35.35 0.28
N ASN A 282 -3.65 34.76 1.49
CA ASN A 282 -2.64 33.78 1.95
C ASN A 282 -2.98 32.32 1.58
N TRP A 283 -3.72 32.07 0.49
CA TRP A 283 -4.10 30.70 0.09
C TRP A 283 -2.90 29.81 -0.28
N ASN A 284 -1.77 30.40 -0.65
CA ASN A 284 -0.52 29.64 -0.87
C ASN A 284 -0.03 28.96 0.41
N GLU A 285 -0.25 29.54 1.59
CA GLU A 285 0.14 28.90 2.85
C GLU A 285 -0.78 27.72 3.21
N VAL A 286 -2.07 27.80 2.85
CA VAL A 286 -2.98 26.64 2.96
C VAL A 286 -2.53 25.52 2.03
N LEU A 287 -2.09 25.87 0.82
CA LEU A 287 -1.53 24.94 -0.15
C LEU A 287 -0.19 24.33 0.31
N ASP A 288 0.69 25.13 0.92
CA ASP A 288 1.98 24.66 1.43
C ASP A 288 1.79 23.68 2.61
N ALA A 289 0.86 24.00 3.52
CA ALA A 289 0.47 23.10 4.60
C ALA A 289 -0.12 21.78 4.06
N PHE A 290 -0.95 21.85 3.03
CA PHE A 290 -1.47 20.69 2.31
C PHE A 290 -0.34 19.87 1.69
N ASN A 291 0.50 20.45 0.82
CA ASN A 291 1.59 19.76 0.13
C ASN A 291 2.57 19.07 1.09
N SER A 292 2.77 19.63 2.29
CA SER A 292 3.64 19.05 3.33
C SER A 292 3.06 17.81 4.02
N THR A 293 1.78 17.49 3.81
CA THR A 293 1.02 16.49 4.58
C THR A 293 0.13 15.58 3.73
N HIS A 294 0.11 15.81 2.42
CA HIS A 294 -0.92 15.33 1.52
C HIS A 294 -0.65 13.93 0.96
N TYR A 295 0.59 13.44 0.85
CA TYR A 295 0.79 12.07 0.38
C TYR A 295 2.23 11.57 0.53
N THR A 296 2.35 10.26 0.69
CA THR A 296 3.52 9.46 0.36
C THR A 296 3.17 8.51 -0.80
N GLN A 297 4.11 7.64 -1.19
CA GLN A 297 3.85 6.57 -2.16
C GLN A 297 2.77 5.54 -1.73
N TRP A 298 2.24 5.65 -0.51
CA TRP A 298 1.24 4.74 0.07
C TRP A 298 -0.14 5.41 0.24
N ASP A 299 -0.27 6.70 -0.08
CA ASP A 299 -1.49 7.47 0.12
C ASP A 299 -2.26 7.69 -1.19
N ASP A 300 -3.55 7.98 -1.05
CA ASP A 300 -4.36 8.55 -2.12
C ASP A 300 -4.02 10.04 -2.29
N PRO A 301 -3.83 10.52 -3.52
CA PRO A 301 -3.47 11.92 -3.79
C PRO A 301 -4.62 12.92 -3.52
N ALA A 302 -5.78 12.46 -3.10
CA ALA A 302 -6.87 13.32 -2.66
C ALA A 302 -7.10 13.24 -1.15
N PHE A 303 -6.24 12.57 -0.39
CA PHE A 303 -6.32 12.47 1.07
C PHE A 303 -5.22 13.29 1.74
N CYS A 304 -5.41 13.61 3.01
CA CYS A 304 -4.44 14.37 3.78
C CYS A 304 -4.56 13.98 5.25
N ASP A 305 -3.43 13.85 5.96
CA ASP A 305 -3.44 13.63 7.40
C ASP A 305 -3.93 14.90 8.11
N LEU A 306 -5.15 14.86 8.64
CA LEU A 306 -5.81 16.07 9.13
C LEU A 306 -5.10 16.68 10.34
N ARG A 307 -4.53 15.84 11.21
CA ARG A 307 -3.81 16.33 12.39
C ARG A 307 -2.52 17.03 11.98
N GLU A 308 -1.77 16.41 11.07
CA GLU A 308 -0.51 16.99 10.60
C GLU A 308 -0.75 18.23 9.74
N PHE A 309 -1.82 18.27 8.92
CA PHE A 309 -2.25 19.47 8.20
C PHE A 309 -2.49 20.65 9.15
N CYS A 310 -3.28 20.44 10.21
CA CYS A 310 -3.56 21.49 11.19
C CYS A 310 -2.28 21.96 11.88
N LYS A 311 -1.34 21.06 12.19
CA LYS A 311 -0.03 21.46 12.75
C LYS A 311 0.79 22.29 11.77
N LYS A 312 0.71 22.02 10.47
CA LYS A 312 1.36 22.83 9.43
C LYS A 312 0.73 24.20 9.30
N VAL A 313 -0.59 24.30 9.31
CA VAL A 313 -1.30 25.60 9.36
C VAL A 313 -0.82 26.46 10.54
N LEU A 314 -0.55 25.86 11.70
CA LEU A 314 -0.02 26.56 12.88
C LEU A 314 1.45 27.01 12.75
N GLN A 315 2.17 26.54 11.72
CA GLN A 315 3.57 26.88 11.44
C GLN A 315 3.71 27.88 10.28
N GLU A 316 2.65 28.06 9.48
CA GLU A 316 2.66 28.95 8.32
C GLU A 316 2.86 30.43 8.71
N PRO A 317 3.74 31.20 8.04
CA PRO A 317 4.16 32.55 8.46
C PRO A 317 3.02 33.54 8.70
N ASN A 318 1.99 33.56 7.86
CA ASN A 318 0.86 34.47 7.98
C ASN A 318 -0.32 33.82 8.71
N LEU A 319 -0.69 32.57 8.39
CA LEU A 319 -1.85 31.91 9.01
C LEU A 319 -1.72 31.76 10.52
N GLN A 320 -0.50 31.52 11.04
CA GLN A 320 -0.27 31.38 12.49
C GLN A 320 -0.58 32.64 13.29
N ASN A 321 -0.61 33.81 12.64
CA ASN A 321 -0.91 35.10 13.24
C ASN A 321 -2.40 35.45 13.20
N ILE A 322 -3.21 34.65 12.49
CA ILE A 322 -4.67 34.81 12.41
C ILE A 322 -5.30 33.97 13.54
N ASN A 323 -5.63 34.61 14.66
CA ASN A 323 -6.13 33.95 15.87
C ASN A 323 -7.32 33.00 15.62
N LEU A 324 -8.22 33.36 14.70
CA LEU A 324 -9.39 32.54 14.38
C LEU A 324 -9.00 31.21 13.70
N ILE A 325 -8.08 31.25 12.73
CA ILE A 325 -7.54 30.06 12.06
C ILE A 325 -6.73 29.23 13.06
N LYS A 326 -5.85 29.89 13.82
CA LYS A 326 -5.02 29.25 14.84
C LYS A 326 -5.85 28.47 15.85
N ASN A 327 -6.89 29.08 16.41
CA ASN A 327 -7.76 28.45 17.39
C ASN A 327 -8.53 27.27 16.77
N ALA A 328 -9.09 27.44 15.57
CA ALA A 328 -9.82 26.37 14.90
C ALA A 328 -8.92 25.17 14.54
N ALA A 329 -7.68 25.41 14.08
CA ALA A 329 -6.72 24.36 13.81
C ALA A 329 -6.31 23.61 15.10
N GLN A 330 -6.10 24.32 16.20
CA GLN A 330 -5.81 23.71 17.50
C GLN A 330 -7.00 22.88 18.01
N GLU A 331 -8.23 23.38 17.88
CA GLU A 331 -9.43 22.64 18.29
C GLU A 331 -9.57 21.31 17.54
N VAL A 332 -9.26 21.28 16.23
CA VAL A 332 -9.25 20.04 15.43
C VAL A 332 -8.15 19.09 15.91
N ILE A 333 -6.94 19.57 16.20
CA ILE A 333 -5.86 18.73 16.78
C ILE A 333 -6.32 18.10 18.09
N ASP A 334 -6.91 18.89 18.99
CA ASP A 334 -7.40 18.41 20.29
C ASP A 334 -8.54 17.40 20.10
N GLY A 335 -9.46 17.67 19.17
CA GLY A 335 -10.54 16.75 18.83
C GLY A 335 -10.05 15.40 18.27
N ILE A 336 -9.00 15.40 17.45
CA ILE A 336 -8.39 14.15 16.97
C ILE A 336 -7.70 13.42 18.12
N ASN A 337 -6.98 14.12 18.99
CA ASN A 337 -6.32 13.49 20.14
C ASN A 337 -7.34 12.86 21.12
N GLU A 338 -8.54 13.43 21.24
CA GLU A 338 -9.66 12.84 21.99
C GLU A 338 -10.31 11.65 21.27
N ALA A 339 -10.43 11.73 19.94
CA ALA A 339 -11.10 10.70 19.12
C ALA A 339 -10.20 9.52 18.77
N VAL A 340 -8.87 9.65 18.78
CA VAL A 340 -7.93 8.61 18.36
C VAL A 340 -7.13 8.11 19.58
N PRO A 341 -7.65 7.13 20.33
CA PRO A 341 -6.97 6.59 21.51
C PRO A 341 -5.67 5.82 21.19
N MET A 342 -5.48 5.36 19.95
CA MET A 342 -4.27 4.64 19.55
C MET A 342 -4.01 4.77 18.04
N THR A 343 -2.75 4.92 17.66
CA THR A 343 -2.27 4.85 16.27
C THR A 343 -0.87 4.26 16.28
N MET A 344 -0.60 3.29 15.40
CA MET A 344 0.70 2.64 15.29
C MET A 344 1.11 2.51 13.82
N THR A 345 2.37 2.77 13.53
CA THR A 345 2.99 2.49 12.22
C THR A 345 4.45 2.07 12.39
N ASN A 346 4.92 1.16 11.55
CA ASN A 346 6.33 0.75 11.50
C ASN A 346 7.09 1.40 10.33
N VAL A 347 6.48 2.38 9.64
CA VAL A 347 7.14 3.12 8.58
C VAL A 347 8.03 4.20 9.19
N SER A 348 9.35 4.04 9.01
CA SER A 348 10.33 4.97 9.56
C SER A 348 10.10 6.40 9.02
N GLY A 349 10.11 7.38 9.93
CA GLY A 349 9.96 8.80 9.59
C GLY A 349 8.53 9.26 9.25
N LEU A 350 7.56 8.34 9.21
CA LEU A 350 6.17 8.67 8.90
C LEU A 350 5.38 8.87 10.19
N THR A 351 4.95 10.11 10.46
CA THR A 351 4.04 10.40 11.57
C THR A 351 2.60 10.35 11.07
N ARG A 352 1.73 9.64 11.78
CA ARG A 352 0.32 9.47 11.40
C ARG A 352 -0.64 9.88 12.52
N GLY A 353 -1.56 10.78 12.15
CA GLY A 353 -2.61 11.42 12.93
C GLY A 353 -3.64 10.48 13.53
N GLY A 354 -3.85 9.34 12.88
CA GLY A 354 -4.95 8.42 13.10
C GLY A 354 -6.08 8.59 12.09
N LEU A 355 -6.31 9.80 11.56
CA LEU A 355 -7.40 10.08 10.62
C LEU A 355 -6.94 10.95 9.45
N ASN A 356 -7.17 10.44 8.24
CA ASN A 356 -7.13 11.22 7.01
C ASN A 356 -8.46 11.96 6.77
N ILE A 357 -8.44 12.95 5.90
CA ILE A 357 -9.64 13.62 5.37
C ILE A 357 -9.55 13.73 3.85
N HIS A 358 -10.68 13.73 3.15
CA HIS A 358 -10.69 14.03 1.72
C HIS A 358 -10.34 15.50 1.50
N PHE A 359 -9.24 15.73 0.80
CA PHE A 359 -8.69 17.04 0.53
C PHE A 359 -8.10 17.08 -0.90
N PRO A 360 -8.95 17.01 -1.94
CA PRO A 360 -8.49 17.11 -3.32
C PRO A 360 -7.97 18.51 -3.63
N HIS A 361 -6.90 18.58 -4.41
CA HIS A 361 -6.29 19.83 -4.78
C HIS A 361 -6.75 20.39 -6.13
N ASN A 362 -7.36 19.56 -6.96
CA ASN A 362 -7.92 19.94 -8.25
C ASN A 362 -9.32 19.34 -8.46
N THR A 363 -10.02 19.77 -9.51
CA THR A 363 -11.38 19.31 -9.82
C THR A 363 -11.44 17.86 -10.32
N GLU A 364 -10.35 17.31 -10.87
CA GLU A 364 -10.31 15.92 -11.36
C GLU A 364 -10.29 14.93 -10.18
N LEU A 365 -9.55 15.27 -9.12
CA LEU A 365 -9.49 14.50 -7.89
C LEU A 365 -10.69 14.74 -6.96
N PHE A 366 -11.47 15.80 -7.21
CA PHE A 366 -12.67 16.12 -6.45
C PHE A 366 -13.91 15.53 -7.11
N ASP A 367 -14.20 14.26 -6.83
CA ASP A 367 -15.48 13.64 -7.18
C ASP A 367 -16.61 14.17 -6.29
N SER A 368 -16.96 15.43 -6.55
CA SER A 368 -18.03 16.15 -5.85
C SER A 368 -19.39 15.47 -5.99
N THR A 369 -19.59 14.65 -7.04
CA THR A 369 -20.89 14.01 -7.31
C THR A 369 -21.16 12.84 -6.38
N LYS A 370 -20.14 12.02 -6.09
CA LYS A 370 -20.27 10.93 -5.11
C LYS A 370 -20.05 11.42 -3.69
N TYR A 371 -19.16 12.38 -3.47
CA TYR A 371 -18.83 12.87 -2.12
C TYR A 371 -20.05 13.48 -1.40
N VAL A 372 -20.97 14.12 -2.14
CA VAL A 372 -22.18 14.70 -1.55
C VAL A 372 -23.17 13.66 -1.00
N ALA A 373 -23.01 12.38 -1.33
CA ALA A 373 -23.84 11.30 -0.78
C ALA A 373 -23.44 10.91 0.66
N CYS A 374 -22.20 11.20 1.08
CA CYS A 374 -21.74 10.95 2.44
C CYS A 374 -22.39 11.93 3.44
N GLN A 375 -22.72 11.46 4.64
CA GLN A 375 -23.25 12.30 5.72
C GLN A 375 -22.30 13.43 6.11
N PHE A 376 -20.99 13.24 5.94
CA PHE A 376 -19.98 14.26 6.24
C PHE A 376 -20.15 15.54 5.40
N ARG A 377 -20.89 15.47 4.27
CA ARG A 377 -21.32 16.63 3.50
C ARG A 377 -22.10 17.66 4.33
N SER A 378 -22.70 17.27 5.44
CA SER A 378 -23.38 18.20 6.36
C SER A 378 -22.43 19.23 7.01
N THR A 379 -21.11 18.95 7.02
CA THR A 379 -20.09 19.93 7.42
C THR A 379 -19.82 20.95 6.31
N ASN A 380 -19.18 22.07 6.67
CA ASN A 380 -18.73 23.05 5.67
C ASN A 380 -17.41 22.68 4.98
N TRP A 381 -16.87 21.47 5.21
CA TRP A 381 -15.64 21.04 4.57
C TRP A 381 -15.75 21.02 3.05
N HIS A 382 -16.87 20.54 2.49
CA HIS A 382 -17.10 20.55 1.04
C HIS A 382 -17.00 21.96 0.42
N ALA A 383 -17.56 22.98 1.10
CA ALA A 383 -17.48 24.37 0.63
C ALA A 383 -16.05 24.92 0.72
N PHE A 384 -15.32 24.55 1.78
CA PHE A 384 -13.90 24.83 1.89
C PHE A 384 -13.11 24.20 0.73
N LEU A 385 -13.34 22.94 0.37
CA LEU A 385 -12.66 22.28 -0.74
C LEU A 385 -12.88 23.01 -2.07
N SER A 386 -14.12 23.37 -2.40
CA SER A 386 -14.41 24.18 -3.59
C SER A 386 -13.68 25.51 -3.58
N LYS A 387 -13.66 26.20 -2.43
CA LYS A 387 -12.98 27.49 -2.28
C LYS A 387 -11.46 27.34 -2.40
N PHE A 388 -10.88 26.33 -1.75
CA PHE A 388 -9.46 25.99 -1.82
C PHE A 388 -9.04 25.78 -3.27
N ILE A 389 -9.68 24.84 -3.97
CA ILE A 389 -9.43 24.55 -5.39
C ILE A 389 -9.53 25.83 -6.23
N SER A 390 -10.59 26.62 -6.09
CA SER A 390 -10.72 27.86 -6.87
C SER A 390 -9.67 28.94 -6.55
N SER A 391 -9.19 29.00 -5.31
CA SER A 391 -8.28 30.04 -4.83
C SER A 391 -6.81 29.68 -5.06
N THR A 392 -6.51 28.39 -5.20
CA THR A 392 -5.18 27.88 -5.56
C THR A 392 -5.06 27.56 -7.05
N GLY A 393 -6.14 27.70 -7.83
CA GLY A 393 -6.16 27.45 -9.28
C GLY A 393 -6.26 25.99 -9.68
N GLY A 394 -6.89 25.15 -8.85
CA GLY A 394 -6.79 23.68 -8.93
C GLY A 394 -5.45 23.20 -8.36
N GLY A 395 -4.91 23.95 -7.40
CA GLY A 395 -3.51 23.93 -7.01
C GLY A 395 -3.09 22.66 -6.32
N GLY A 396 -2.48 21.76 -7.07
CA GLY A 396 -1.06 21.51 -6.81
C GLY A 396 -0.34 22.59 -7.59
N GLY A 397 0.42 23.49 -6.95
CA GLY A 397 1.16 24.51 -7.70
C GLY A 397 1.95 23.85 -8.82
N THR A 398 2.07 24.47 -9.98
CA THR A 398 2.80 23.84 -11.08
C THR A 398 4.31 23.99 -10.91
N GLY A 399 5.07 22.98 -11.30
CA GLY A 399 6.52 23.09 -11.50
C GLY A 399 6.88 23.52 -12.92
N THR A 400 8.18 23.68 -13.17
CA THR A 400 8.75 23.87 -14.50
C THR A 400 9.63 22.66 -14.83
N LEU A 401 9.45 22.07 -16.01
CA LEU A 401 10.30 20.98 -16.52
C LEU A 401 11.13 21.49 -17.69
N VAL A 402 12.46 21.53 -17.51
CA VAL A 402 13.42 21.85 -18.57
C VAL A 402 13.98 20.53 -19.11
N VAL A 403 13.89 20.31 -20.42
CA VAL A 403 14.40 19.09 -21.07
C VAL A 403 15.42 19.46 -22.14
N ASN A 404 16.68 19.08 -21.89
CA ASN A 404 17.82 19.32 -22.77
C ASN A 404 18.39 17.99 -23.27
N SER A 405 19.03 18.01 -24.44
CA SER A 405 19.84 16.88 -24.89
C SER A 405 21.10 17.26 -25.66
N THR A 406 22.06 16.33 -25.69
CA THR A 406 23.26 16.38 -26.53
C THR A 406 23.32 15.10 -27.40
N PRO A 407 23.25 15.20 -28.74
CA PRO A 407 22.93 16.40 -29.53
C PRO A 407 21.50 16.92 -29.28
N THR A 408 21.27 18.19 -29.59
CA THR A 408 19.94 18.84 -29.54
C THR A 408 19.05 18.41 -30.70
N GLY A 409 17.74 18.66 -30.60
CA GLY A 409 16.77 18.38 -31.67
C GLY A 409 16.07 17.03 -31.53
N ALA A 410 16.22 16.35 -30.40
CA ALA A 410 15.50 15.12 -30.10
C ALA A 410 14.02 15.42 -29.81
N THR A 411 13.11 14.62 -30.34
CA THR A 411 11.67 14.75 -30.05
C THR A 411 11.39 14.34 -28.61
N VAL A 412 10.63 15.17 -27.89
CA VAL A 412 10.32 14.97 -26.47
C VAL A 412 8.95 14.30 -26.33
N TRP A 413 8.92 13.21 -25.57
CA TRP A 413 7.73 12.48 -25.16
C TRP A 413 7.60 12.52 -23.64
N LEU A 414 6.38 12.75 -23.14
CA LEU A 414 6.07 12.71 -21.71
C LEU A 414 4.97 11.67 -21.46
N ASN A 415 5.21 10.71 -20.56
CA ASN A 415 4.28 9.63 -20.22
C ASN A 415 3.72 8.91 -21.46
N GLY A 416 4.61 8.55 -22.40
CA GLY A 416 4.25 7.89 -23.65
C GLY A 416 3.58 8.78 -24.72
N SER A 417 3.29 10.05 -24.44
CA SER A 417 2.65 10.98 -25.38
C SER A 417 3.64 11.93 -26.06
N ASN A 418 3.53 12.11 -27.38
CA ASN A 418 4.38 13.04 -28.13
C ASN A 418 3.99 14.49 -27.80
N THR A 419 4.94 15.29 -27.34
CA THR A 419 4.69 16.70 -27.01
C THR A 419 4.68 17.63 -28.23
N ASN A 420 5.15 17.14 -29.39
CA ASN A 420 5.47 17.91 -30.60
C ASN A 420 6.60 18.94 -30.44
N TYR A 421 7.32 18.92 -29.31
CA TYR A 421 8.52 19.73 -29.10
C TYR A 421 9.79 18.91 -29.31
N THR A 422 10.88 19.61 -29.60
CA THR A 422 12.24 19.04 -29.63
C THR A 422 13.12 19.73 -28.58
N THR A 423 14.14 19.03 -28.10
CA THR A 423 15.14 19.60 -27.17
C THR A 423 15.92 20.74 -27.85
N ASN A 424 16.24 21.84 -27.17
CA ASN A 424 16.04 22.14 -25.74
C ASN A 424 14.71 22.88 -25.50
N VAL A 425 13.88 22.39 -24.58
CA VAL A 425 12.53 22.93 -24.31
C VAL A 425 12.29 23.14 -22.83
N THR A 426 11.48 24.15 -22.49
CA THR A 426 10.98 24.40 -21.13
C THR A 426 9.46 24.29 -21.13
N PHE A 427 8.93 23.32 -20.39
CA PHE A 427 7.52 23.21 -20.08
C PHE A 427 7.26 23.99 -18.79
N THR A 428 6.50 25.07 -18.88
CA THR A 428 5.99 25.80 -17.72
C THR A 428 4.62 25.26 -17.35
N ASN A 429 4.21 25.47 -16.10
CA ASN A 429 2.90 25.06 -15.61
C ASN A 429 2.67 23.53 -15.63
N VAL A 430 3.70 22.74 -15.31
CA VAL A 430 3.62 21.27 -15.26
C VAL A 430 3.09 20.83 -13.91
N ASN A 431 2.04 20.00 -13.89
CA ASN A 431 1.50 19.46 -12.64
C ASN A 431 2.58 18.68 -11.87
N PRO A 432 2.69 18.80 -10.55
CA PRO A 432 3.61 17.99 -9.77
C PRO A 432 3.34 16.49 -9.96
N GLY A 433 4.39 15.68 -9.95
CA GLY A 433 4.27 14.24 -10.14
C GLY A 433 5.48 13.63 -10.85
N ASN A 434 5.42 12.31 -11.04
CA ASN A 434 6.43 11.57 -11.79
C ASN A 434 6.12 11.63 -13.28
N TYR A 435 7.11 11.98 -14.09
CA TYR A 435 7.03 12.00 -15.54
C TYR A 435 8.09 11.10 -16.13
N GLU A 436 7.67 10.13 -16.93
CA GLU A 436 8.57 9.43 -17.84
C GLU A 436 8.89 10.37 -19.01
N VAL A 437 10.15 10.74 -19.15
CA VAL A 437 10.68 11.56 -20.23
C VAL A 437 11.38 10.65 -21.21
N LYS A 438 10.86 10.56 -22.43
CA LYS A 438 11.49 9.82 -23.53
C LYS A 438 11.95 10.78 -24.62
N LEU A 439 13.20 10.61 -25.06
CA LEU A 439 13.81 11.38 -26.14
C LEU A 439 14.15 10.47 -27.31
N THR A 440 13.69 10.85 -28.50
CA THR A 440 13.94 10.11 -29.74
C THR A 440 14.62 11.00 -30.77
N LEU A 441 15.72 10.53 -31.34
CA LEU A 441 16.44 11.22 -32.41
C LEU A 441 16.88 10.20 -33.46
N THR A 442 16.63 10.48 -34.75
CA THR A 442 17.02 9.58 -35.84
C THR A 442 18.51 9.28 -35.80
N GLY A 443 18.85 7.98 -35.83
CA GLY A 443 20.24 7.52 -35.73
C GLY A 443 20.79 7.47 -34.30
N TYR A 444 19.94 7.58 -33.27
CA TYR A 444 20.29 7.44 -31.86
C TYR A 444 19.35 6.46 -31.16
N TYR A 445 19.83 5.81 -30.08
CA TYR A 445 18.97 5.00 -29.20
C TYR A 445 18.01 5.91 -28.43
N ASP A 446 16.80 5.41 -28.20
CA ASP A 446 15.82 6.10 -27.35
C ASP A 446 16.42 6.26 -25.94
N TRP A 447 16.36 7.48 -25.41
CA TRP A 447 16.72 7.76 -24.02
C TRP A 447 15.44 7.88 -23.20
N ILE A 448 15.39 7.23 -22.04
CA ILE A 448 14.20 7.20 -21.17
C ILE A 448 14.66 7.36 -19.72
N ASP A 449 14.03 8.27 -18.99
CA ASP A 449 14.22 8.43 -17.55
C ASP A 449 12.92 8.92 -16.89
N THR A 450 12.80 8.78 -15.57
CA THR A 450 11.67 9.30 -14.80
C THR A 450 12.11 10.44 -13.89
N VAL A 451 11.43 11.58 -13.98
CA VAL A 451 11.71 12.75 -13.13
C VAL A 451 10.51 13.15 -12.29
N VAL A 452 10.80 13.71 -11.12
CA VAL A 452 9.78 14.29 -10.24
C VAL A 452 9.68 15.78 -10.51
N VAL A 453 8.50 16.23 -10.91
CA VAL A 453 8.16 17.65 -10.96
C VAL A 453 7.55 18.03 -9.61
N VAL A 454 8.09 19.08 -8.99
CA VAL A 454 7.62 19.61 -7.70
C VAL A 454 7.04 21.00 -7.93
N ALA A 455 5.94 21.30 -7.25
CA ALA A 455 5.27 22.60 -7.29
C ALA A 455 6.26 23.74 -7.03
N GLY A 456 6.24 24.78 -7.87
CA GLY A 456 7.08 25.97 -7.71
C GLY A 456 8.58 25.77 -7.94
N GLN A 457 9.03 24.55 -8.24
CA GLN A 457 10.44 24.26 -8.56
C GLN A 457 10.67 24.08 -10.06
N THR A 458 11.93 24.20 -10.47
CA THR A 458 12.39 23.85 -11.82
C THR A 458 13.16 22.54 -11.78
N THR A 459 12.56 21.49 -12.36
CA THR A 459 13.22 20.21 -12.61
C THR A 459 13.92 20.28 -13.96
N THR A 460 15.20 19.91 -14.03
CA THR A 460 16.00 19.96 -15.27
C THR A 460 16.53 18.57 -15.64
N VAL A 461 16.25 18.15 -16.87
CA VAL A 461 16.78 16.93 -17.50
C VAL A 461 17.87 17.33 -18.51
N ASN A 462 19.04 16.71 -18.40
CA ASN A 462 20.11 16.85 -19.38
C ASN A 462 20.50 15.46 -19.90
N ALA A 463 20.01 15.08 -21.07
CA ALA A 463 20.28 13.77 -21.66
C ALA A 463 21.47 13.81 -22.63
N THR A 464 22.29 12.76 -22.63
CA THR A 464 23.31 12.53 -23.67
C THR A 464 22.88 11.31 -24.49
N LEU A 465 22.57 11.52 -25.76
CA LEU A 465 22.05 10.47 -26.63
C LEU A 465 23.20 9.66 -27.25
N GLN A 466 23.04 8.35 -27.28
CA GLN A 466 24.00 7.43 -27.88
C GLN A 466 23.61 7.12 -29.33
N GLN A 467 24.54 7.31 -30.26
CA GLN A 467 24.26 7.13 -31.69
C GLN A 467 24.18 5.63 -32.04
N GLN A 468 23.19 5.24 -32.83
CA GLN A 468 23.04 3.92 -33.41
C GLN A 468 24.02 3.75 -34.58
N GLY A 469 24.72 2.60 -34.63
CA GLY A 469 25.63 2.25 -35.73
C GLY A 469 27.10 2.59 -35.50
N GLY A 470 27.63 2.30 -34.32
CA GLY A 470 29.04 2.49 -33.99
C GLY A 470 30.00 1.47 -34.63
N GLN A 471 31.28 1.85 -34.76
CA GLN A 471 32.35 0.91 -35.12
C GLN A 471 32.71 0.05 -33.90
N THR A 472 33.05 -1.21 -34.15
CA THR A 472 33.32 -2.18 -33.08
C THR A 472 34.64 -1.89 -32.36
N LEU A 473 34.58 -1.55 -31.08
CA LEU A 473 35.69 -1.67 -30.14
C LEU A 473 35.88 -3.16 -29.80
N THR A 474 37.12 -3.63 -29.87
CA THR A 474 37.51 -4.95 -29.37
C THR A 474 38.57 -4.79 -28.29
N VAL A 475 38.35 -5.33 -27.09
CA VAL A 475 39.35 -5.36 -25.99
C VAL A 475 39.54 -6.80 -25.56
N SER A 476 40.77 -7.30 -25.57
CA SER A 476 41.09 -8.69 -25.21
C SER A 476 42.29 -8.78 -24.28
N GLY A 477 42.28 -9.80 -23.43
CA GLY A 477 43.35 -10.09 -22.48
C GLY A 477 43.10 -11.40 -21.74
N VAL A 478 43.89 -11.61 -20.68
CA VAL A 478 43.78 -12.76 -19.79
C VAL A 478 43.49 -12.30 -18.36
N VAL A 479 42.45 -12.85 -17.75
CA VAL A 479 42.19 -12.73 -16.31
C VAL A 479 42.97 -13.82 -15.58
N THR A 480 43.66 -13.45 -14.51
CA THR A 480 44.35 -14.40 -13.62
C THR A 480 43.99 -14.12 -12.17
N TRP A 481 43.92 -15.17 -11.36
CA TRP A 481 43.72 -15.04 -9.92
C TRP A 481 44.78 -15.84 -9.17
N PRO A 482 45.85 -15.20 -8.69
CA PRO A 482 46.95 -15.90 -8.03
C PRO A 482 46.47 -16.75 -6.84
N GLY A 483 46.71 -18.06 -6.91
CA GLY A 483 46.31 -19.00 -5.86
C GLY A 483 44.89 -19.55 -5.97
N HIS A 484 44.13 -19.17 -7.00
CA HIS A 484 42.74 -19.57 -7.21
C HIS A 484 42.52 -20.08 -8.64
N SER A 485 41.47 -20.88 -8.84
CA SER A 485 40.95 -21.21 -10.18
C SER A 485 39.76 -20.30 -10.47
N LEU A 486 39.64 -19.83 -11.71
CA LEU A 486 38.51 -19.00 -12.10
C LEU A 486 37.22 -19.84 -12.16
N SER A 487 36.11 -19.28 -11.71
CA SER A 487 34.81 -19.95 -11.79
C SER A 487 34.15 -19.78 -13.17
N ASN A 488 33.10 -20.55 -13.44
CA ASN A 488 32.28 -20.37 -14.65
C ASN A 488 31.50 -19.04 -14.67
N TYR A 489 31.52 -18.28 -13.58
CA TYR A 489 30.83 -17.01 -13.41
C TYR A 489 31.79 -15.81 -13.49
N CYS A 490 33.05 -16.06 -13.87
CA CYS A 490 34.02 -15.00 -14.13
C CYS A 490 33.62 -14.20 -15.39
N ILE A 491 33.53 -12.88 -15.25
CA ILE A 491 33.19 -11.93 -16.31
C ILE A 491 34.25 -10.83 -16.41
N ALA A 492 34.43 -10.30 -17.62
CA ALA A 492 35.21 -9.09 -17.90
C ALA A 492 34.29 -8.04 -18.56
N PHE A 493 34.50 -6.77 -18.25
CA PHE A 493 33.62 -5.68 -18.70
C PHE A 493 34.36 -4.33 -18.75
N LEU A 494 33.73 -3.34 -19.36
CA LEU A 494 34.16 -1.94 -19.34
C LEU A 494 33.35 -1.19 -18.27
N ASP A 495 33.99 -0.54 -17.30
CA ASP A 495 33.29 0.34 -16.36
C ASP A 495 33.39 1.80 -16.80
N THR A 496 32.25 2.43 -17.03
CA THR A 496 32.15 3.84 -17.45
C THR A 496 31.92 4.78 -16.27
N SER A 497 31.88 4.24 -15.05
CA SER A 497 31.67 5.02 -13.85
C SER A 497 32.96 5.75 -13.44
N HIS A 498 32.81 7.02 -13.04
CA HIS A 498 33.88 7.78 -12.38
C HIS A 498 33.72 7.72 -10.85
N THR A 499 33.13 6.64 -10.34
CA THR A 499 32.67 6.54 -8.95
C THR A 499 33.00 5.17 -8.36
N ASN A 500 32.72 4.99 -7.08
CA ASN A 500 32.84 3.69 -6.42
C ASN A 500 31.73 2.68 -6.82
N THR A 501 30.83 3.02 -7.75
CA THR A 501 29.71 2.19 -8.19
C THR A 501 29.93 1.76 -9.63
N ILE A 502 30.13 0.46 -9.86
CA ILE A 502 30.42 -0.10 -11.18
C ILE A 502 29.18 -0.06 -12.08
N TRP A 503 29.32 0.54 -13.26
CA TRP A 503 28.31 0.58 -14.33
C TRP A 503 28.86 -0.13 -15.58
N PRO A 504 28.77 -1.48 -15.60
CA PRO A 504 29.45 -2.28 -16.60
C PRO A 504 28.76 -2.20 -17.97
N VAL A 505 29.56 -2.05 -19.02
CA VAL A 505 29.15 -2.21 -20.42
C VAL A 505 30.05 -3.22 -21.13
N GLY A 506 29.58 -3.82 -22.23
CA GLY A 506 30.37 -4.80 -22.98
C GLY A 506 30.77 -6.04 -22.18
N ILE A 507 29.89 -6.51 -21.28
CA ILE A 507 30.16 -7.65 -20.40
C ILE A 507 30.31 -8.94 -21.22
N VAL A 508 31.37 -9.71 -20.91
CA VAL A 508 31.62 -11.01 -21.53
C VAL A 508 32.07 -12.04 -20.49
N SER A 509 31.72 -13.30 -20.71
CA SER A 509 32.24 -14.41 -19.90
C SER A 509 33.73 -14.62 -20.17
N VAL A 510 34.49 -14.89 -19.11
CA VAL A 510 35.90 -15.27 -19.16
C VAL A 510 35.97 -16.80 -19.27
N ASN A 511 36.86 -17.32 -20.12
CA ASN A 511 37.10 -18.76 -20.15
C ASN A 511 37.81 -19.20 -18.86
N PRO A 512 37.19 -20.01 -17.99
CA PRO A 512 37.77 -20.33 -16.67
C PRO A 512 39.05 -21.18 -16.74
N ALA A 513 39.25 -21.93 -17.82
CA ALA A 513 40.43 -22.77 -17.99
C ALA A 513 41.66 -21.99 -18.47
N THR A 514 41.46 -20.90 -19.21
CA THR A 514 42.54 -20.14 -19.84
C THR A 514 42.64 -18.69 -19.38
N GLY A 515 41.61 -18.16 -18.70
CA GLY A 515 41.47 -16.76 -18.36
C GLY A 515 41.14 -15.84 -19.54
N ILE A 516 41.03 -16.37 -20.75
CA ILE A 516 40.89 -15.54 -21.96
C ILE A 516 39.50 -14.90 -22.01
N TYR A 517 39.46 -13.61 -22.32
CA TYR A 517 38.24 -12.86 -22.60
C TYR A 517 38.40 -11.96 -23.83
N THR A 518 37.28 -11.56 -24.44
CA THR A 518 37.26 -10.60 -25.53
C THR A 518 35.95 -9.81 -25.50
N ILE A 519 36.04 -8.56 -25.06
CA ILE A 519 34.93 -7.59 -25.07
C ILE A 519 34.77 -7.07 -26.49
N ILE A 520 33.54 -7.19 -27.02
CA ILE A 520 33.13 -6.60 -28.29
C ILE A 520 32.03 -5.59 -27.98
N TYR A 521 32.30 -4.31 -28.21
CA TYR A 521 31.36 -3.24 -27.88
C TYR A 521 31.24 -2.23 -29.04
N SER A 522 30.02 -1.84 -29.40
CA SER A 522 29.81 -0.88 -30.50
C SER A 522 29.98 0.54 -29.98
N LEU A 523 30.98 1.26 -30.52
CA LEU A 523 31.27 2.65 -30.16
C LEU A 523 30.97 3.58 -31.33
N SER A 524 30.13 4.57 -31.10
CA SER A 524 29.87 5.65 -32.07
C SER A 524 30.69 6.91 -31.80
N ALA A 525 31.26 7.02 -30.61
CA ALA A 525 32.13 8.10 -30.15
C ALA A 525 33.18 7.52 -29.19
N PRO A 526 34.22 8.29 -28.83
CA PRO A 526 35.18 7.85 -27.83
C PRO A 526 34.50 7.51 -26.50
N LEU A 527 34.94 6.44 -25.84
CA LEU A 527 34.42 5.96 -24.56
C LEU A 527 35.53 6.01 -23.50
N GLU A 528 35.34 6.78 -22.43
CA GLU A 528 36.17 6.64 -21.24
C GLU A 528 35.67 5.46 -20.40
N ALA A 529 36.54 4.49 -20.12
CA ALA A 529 36.22 3.35 -19.28
C ALA A 529 37.46 2.71 -18.65
N TYR A 530 37.26 2.06 -17.51
CA TYR A 530 38.17 1.05 -16.96
C TYR A 530 37.93 -0.30 -17.62
N VAL A 531 38.94 -1.18 -17.63
CA VAL A 531 38.78 -2.59 -18.03
C VAL A 531 38.94 -3.46 -16.79
N GLU A 532 37.88 -4.18 -16.44
CA GLU A 532 37.73 -4.82 -15.13
C GLU A 532 37.20 -6.24 -15.26
N ALA A 533 37.41 -7.05 -14.21
CA ALA A 533 36.87 -8.39 -14.13
C ALA A 533 36.38 -8.73 -12.72
N PHE A 534 35.33 -9.54 -12.67
CA PHE A 534 34.70 -10.04 -11.45
C PHE A 534 34.45 -11.53 -11.57
N ASP A 535 34.84 -12.29 -10.56
CA ASP A 535 34.60 -13.72 -10.45
C ASP A 535 33.67 -14.01 -9.27
N ASP A 536 32.41 -14.34 -9.60
CA ASP A 536 31.33 -14.71 -8.67
C ASP A 536 31.33 -16.22 -8.39
N VAL A 537 32.33 -16.67 -7.63
CA VAL A 537 32.54 -18.03 -7.14
C VAL A 537 31.27 -18.67 -6.60
N ASN A 538 30.42 -17.91 -5.89
CA ASN A 538 29.22 -18.45 -5.25
C ASN A 538 27.92 -18.24 -6.05
N ASN A 539 27.96 -17.48 -7.15
CA ASN A 539 26.86 -17.20 -8.09
C ASN A 539 25.62 -16.55 -7.42
N ASN A 540 25.84 -15.66 -6.46
CA ASN A 540 24.76 -14.92 -5.80
C ASN A 540 24.52 -13.52 -6.41
N GLY A 541 25.37 -13.08 -7.33
CA GLY A 541 25.30 -11.78 -8.00
C GLY A 541 25.79 -10.60 -7.16
N TYR A 542 26.52 -10.85 -6.07
CA TYR A 542 27.06 -9.83 -5.17
C TYR A 542 28.59 -9.89 -5.13
N ILE A 543 29.22 -8.72 -5.09
CA ILE A 543 30.65 -8.61 -4.80
C ILE A 543 30.78 -8.68 -3.28
N ASP A 544 31.05 -9.87 -2.76
CA ASP A 544 31.19 -10.14 -1.33
C ASP A 544 32.47 -10.93 -0.97
N SER A 545 32.63 -11.26 0.30
CA SER A 545 33.88 -11.81 0.84
C SER A 545 34.16 -13.20 0.27
N GLY A 546 35.36 -13.38 -0.31
CA GLY A 546 35.77 -14.63 -0.97
C GLY A 546 35.71 -14.58 -2.49
N GLU A 547 35.08 -13.56 -3.05
CA GLU A 547 34.98 -13.35 -4.50
C GLU A 547 36.22 -12.70 -5.10
N GLY A 548 36.40 -12.79 -6.42
CA GLY A 548 37.54 -12.24 -7.14
C GLY A 548 37.20 -10.92 -7.81
N LEU A 549 37.98 -9.86 -7.59
CA LEU A 549 37.79 -8.58 -8.25
C LEU A 549 39.14 -8.00 -8.70
N GLY A 550 39.19 -7.37 -9.88
CA GLY A 550 40.42 -6.76 -10.38
C GLY A 550 40.22 -5.88 -11.61
N TYR A 551 41.32 -5.26 -12.05
CA TYR A 551 41.38 -4.30 -13.13
C TYR A 551 42.62 -4.48 -13.99
N TRP A 552 42.62 -3.87 -15.17
CA TRP A 552 43.78 -3.76 -16.03
C TRP A 552 44.62 -2.54 -15.64
N ASP A 553 45.81 -2.78 -15.09
CA ASP A 553 46.84 -1.78 -14.81
C ASP A 553 47.60 -1.46 -16.10
N ALA A 554 47.09 -0.50 -16.87
CA ALA A 554 47.60 -0.17 -18.19
C ALA A 554 48.96 0.53 -18.14
N ASN A 555 49.25 1.25 -17.04
CA ASN A 555 50.48 2.02 -16.90
C ASN A 555 51.55 1.31 -16.03
N GLY A 556 51.18 0.24 -15.31
CA GLY A 556 52.07 -0.60 -14.52
C GLY A 556 52.41 -0.05 -13.13
N ASN A 557 51.60 0.88 -12.58
CA ASN A 557 51.86 1.53 -11.29
C ASN A 557 51.23 0.77 -10.09
N GLY A 558 50.44 -0.27 -10.34
CA GLY A 558 49.70 -1.03 -9.34
C GLY A 558 48.57 -0.25 -8.66
N GLN A 559 48.02 0.78 -9.30
CA GLN A 559 46.89 1.58 -8.83
C GLN A 559 45.68 1.38 -9.73
N TRP A 560 44.49 1.36 -9.14
CA TRP A 560 43.22 1.24 -9.88
C TRP A 560 42.75 2.62 -10.34
N ASP A 561 43.54 3.28 -11.19
CA ASP A 561 43.27 4.64 -11.69
C ASP A 561 43.36 4.80 -13.21
N ASP A 562 43.60 3.70 -13.94
CA ASP A 562 43.72 3.66 -15.40
C ASP A 562 42.37 3.68 -16.12
N MET A 563 41.74 4.86 -16.16
CA MET A 563 40.60 5.09 -17.04
C MET A 563 41.08 5.49 -18.42
N LEU A 564 40.69 4.73 -19.44
CA LEU A 564 41.20 4.89 -20.80
C LEU A 564 40.11 5.41 -21.73
N THR A 565 40.50 6.29 -22.66
CA THR A 565 39.60 6.74 -23.74
C THR A 565 39.73 5.84 -24.96
N PHE A 566 38.81 4.88 -25.10
CA PHE A 566 38.70 4.00 -26.25
C PHE A 566 38.06 4.70 -27.45
N GLN A 567 38.56 4.44 -28.66
CA GLN A 567 38.05 5.02 -29.90
C GLN A 567 37.14 4.03 -30.65
N PRO A 568 36.14 4.51 -31.41
CA PRO A 568 35.41 3.69 -32.37
C PRO A 568 36.33 2.90 -33.30
N GLY A 569 36.12 1.59 -33.41
CA GLY A 569 36.92 0.72 -34.28
C GLY A 569 38.28 0.31 -33.72
N GLN A 570 38.62 0.73 -32.49
CA GLN A 570 39.88 0.38 -31.86
C GLN A 570 39.92 -1.11 -31.51
N THR A 571 41.11 -1.71 -31.65
CA THR A 571 41.41 -3.04 -31.10
C THR A 571 42.51 -2.90 -30.06
N VAL A 572 42.25 -3.36 -28.85
CA VAL A 572 43.18 -3.39 -27.72
C VAL A 572 43.42 -4.85 -27.36
N ASN A 573 44.69 -5.24 -27.32
CA ASN A 573 45.12 -6.58 -26.97
C ASN A 573 46.00 -6.52 -25.72
N ASN A 574 46.08 -7.63 -24.99
CA ASN A 574 46.86 -7.76 -23.75
C ASN A 574 46.37 -6.82 -22.63
N ALA A 575 45.06 -6.63 -22.53
CA ALA A 575 44.43 -6.00 -21.38
C ALA A 575 44.34 -7.02 -20.22
N ASP A 576 45.48 -7.44 -19.71
CA ASP A 576 45.54 -8.51 -18.71
C ASP A 576 45.09 -8.00 -17.33
N ILE A 577 44.26 -8.80 -16.65
CA ILE A 577 43.64 -8.42 -15.37
C ILE A 577 44.10 -9.41 -14.30
N VAL A 578 44.53 -8.89 -13.15
CA VAL A 578 44.89 -9.70 -11.99
C VAL A 578 43.84 -9.49 -10.90
N LEU A 579 43.10 -10.55 -10.56
CA LEU A 579 42.12 -10.53 -9.49
C LEU A 579 42.80 -10.63 -8.13
N PHE A 580 42.21 -9.96 -7.15
CA PHE A 580 42.46 -10.16 -5.74
C PHE A 580 41.19 -10.60 -5.03
N THR A 581 41.34 -11.29 -3.91
CA THR A 581 40.20 -11.75 -3.10
C THR A 581 39.58 -10.57 -2.36
N VAL A 582 38.29 -10.36 -2.56
CA VAL A 582 37.50 -9.39 -1.80
C VAL A 582 37.43 -9.84 -0.35
N THR A 583 37.85 -8.95 0.57
CA THR A 583 37.89 -9.25 2.01
C THR A 583 36.65 -8.72 2.74
N GLU A 584 36.18 -7.52 2.40
CA GLU A 584 34.91 -6.94 2.87
C GLU A 584 34.33 -5.99 1.81
N LEU A 585 33.04 -6.16 1.43
CA LEU A 585 32.11 -5.19 0.83
C LEU A 585 30.77 -5.90 0.50
N LYS A 586 29.64 -5.18 0.46
CA LYS A 586 28.36 -5.64 -0.10
C LYS A 586 27.91 -4.64 -1.16
N LYS A 587 28.53 -4.67 -2.34
CA LYS A 587 28.07 -3.90 -3.50
C LYS A 587 27.36 -4.85 -4.46
N LYS A 588 26.24 -4.39 -5.02
CA LYS A 588 25.54 -5.10 -6.09
C LYS A 588 26.11 -4.60 -7.41
N LEU A 589 26.61 -5.51 -8.25
CA LEU A 589 26.85 -5.21 -9.65
C LEU A 589 25.48 -5.06 -10.32
N ILE A 590 25.13 -3.87 -10.78
CA ILE A 590 23.88 -3.65 -11.52
C ILE A 590 24.12 -4.06 -12.96
N LEU A 591 23.99 -5.35 -13.24
CA LEU A 591 23.91 -5.87 -14.60
C LEU A 591 22.52 -5.49 -15.16
N LYS A 592 22.47 -4.55 -16.11
CA LYS A 592 21.24 -4.25 -16.87
C LYS A 592 21.13 -5.15 -18.08
#